data_AF-A0A8J4A0T5-F1
#
_entry.id   AF-A0A8J4A0T5-F1
#
_cell.length_a   1.000
_cell.length_b   1.000
_cell.length_c   1.000
_cell.angle_alpha   90.00
_cell.angle_beta   90.00
_cell.angle_gamma   90.00
#
_symmetry.space_group_name_H-M   'P 1'
#
loop_
_entity.id
_entity.type
_entity.pdbx_description
1 polymer ?
#
loop_
_entity_poly.entity_id
_entity_poly.type
_entity_poly.pdbx_seq_one_letter_code
_entity_poly.pdbx_strand_id
1 'polypeptide(L)' 'MTEPQEQTGHPRVDAALAELDRIADLPPGEQVAGFAAVQQELQGTLASIDSGQER' A
#
# COMPACT_ATOMS: atom_id res chain seq x y z
N MET A 1 5.54 -15.31 11.54
CA MET A 1 6.85 -14.92 10.98
C MET A 1 6.52 -14.05 9.80
N THR A 2 6.37 -12.74 10.03
CA THR A 2 6.08 -11.77 8.98
C THR A 2 7.33 -11.70 8.11
N GLU A 3 7.21 -11.96 6.81
CA GLU A 3 8.31 -11.85 5.87
C GLU A 3 8.82 -10.40 5.90
N PRO A 4 10.14 -10.16 5.84
CA PRO A 4 10.65 -8.80 5.79
C PRO A 4 10.05 -8.14 4.54
N GLN A 5 9.31 -7.04 4.73
CA GLN A 5 8.75 -6.28 3.60
C GLN A 5 9.94 -5.83 2.73
N GLU A 6 10.12 -6.49 1.59
CA GLU A 6 11.14 -6.07 0.62
C GLU A 6 10.78 -4.67 0.15
N GLN A 7 11.68 -3.72 0.40
CA GLN A 7 11.52 -2.35 -0.09
C GLN A 7 11.50 -2.38 -1.61
N THR A 8 10.38 -1.93 -2.17
CA THR A 8 10.14 -1.87 -3.61
C THR A 8 10.95 -0.76 -4.28
N GLY A 9 11.52 0.15 -3.48
CA GLY A 9 12.25 1.32 -3.96
C GLY A 9 11.34 2.48 -4.36
N HIS A 10 10.03 2.32 -4.23
CA HIS A 10 9.03 3.34 -4.49
C HIS A 10 8.43 3.83 -3.16
N PRO A 11 8.75 5.04 -2.68
CA PRO A 11 8.38 5.47 -1.33
C PRO A 11 6.88 5.47 -1.06
N ARG A 12 6.04 5.68 -2.08
CA ARG A 12 4.58 5.58 -1.96
C ARG A 12 4.11 4.13 -1.83
N VAL A 13 4.65 3.23 -2.63
CA VAL A 13 4.35 1.79 -2.56
C VAL A 13 4.81 1.21 -1.23
N ASP A 14 6.02 1.58 -0.77
CA ASP A 14 6.54 1.13 0.52
C ASP A 14 5.69 1.63 1.71
N ALA A 15 5.21 2.88 1.65
CA ALA A 15 4.29 3.41 2.66
C ALA A 15 2.94 2.70 2.66
N ALA A 16 2.40 2.39 1.47
CA ALA A 16 1.16 1.64 1.32
C ALA A 16 1.27 0.23 1.90
N LEU A 17 2.39 -0.46 1.64
CA LEU A 17 2.66 -1.79 2.19
C LEU A 17 2.78 -1.76 3.72
N ALA A 18 3.45 -0.76 4.29
CA ALA A 18 3.53 -0.58 5.75
C ALA A 18 2.14 -0.31 6.37
N GLU A 19 1.29 0.47 5.70
CA GLU A 19 -0.07 0.71 6.16
C GLU A 19 -0.94 -0.55 6.06
N LEU A 20 -0.77 -1.40 5.04
CA LEU A 20 -1.45 -2.70 4.97
C LEU A 20 -1.08 -3.61 6.14
N ASP A 21 0.19 -3.66 6.54
CA ASP A 21 0.64 -4.43 7.70
C ASP A 21 -0.02 -3.91 8.99
N ARG A 22 -0.08 -2.58 9.16
CA ARG A 22 -0.78 -1.94 10.27
C ARG A 22 -2.27 -2.27 10.28
N ILE A 23 -2.93 -2.25 9.12
CA ILE A 23 -4.36 -2.56 9.00
C ILE A 23 -4.64 -4.03 9.34
N ALA A 24 -3.73 -4.95 9.00
CA ALA A 24 -3.90 -6.36 9.29
C ALA A 24 -4.05 -6.69 10.79
N ASP A 25 -3.53 -5.82 11.68
CA ASP A 25 -3.65 -5.94 13.14
C ASP A 25 -4.96 -5.34 13.70
N LEU A 26 -5.72 -4.59 12.89
CA LEU A 26 -6.99 -3.97 13.32
C LEU A 26 -8.14 -4.97 13.39
N PRO A 27 -9.24 -4.66 14.11
CA PRO A 27 -10.43 -5.50 14.10
C PRO A 27 -11.08 -5.57 12.70
N PRO A 28 -11.78 -6.67 12.35
CA PRO A 28 -12.25 -6.94 10.99
C PRO A 28 -13.10 -5.83 10.37
N GLY A 29 -13.89 -5.11 11.19
CA GLY A 29 -14.72 -4.00 10.72
C GLY A 29 -13.90 -2.78 10.25
N GLU A 30 -12.71 -2.59 10.79
CA GLU A 30 -11.78 -1.51 10.44
C GLU A 30 -10.81 -1.95 9.32
N GLN A 31 -10.53 -3.26 9.23
CA GLN A 31 -9.70 -3.84 8.17
C GLN A 31 -10.22 -3.51 6.78
N VAL A 32 -11.53 -3.69 6.54
CA VAL A 32 -12.13 -3.50 5.21
C VAL A 32 -12.02 -2.05 4.74
N ALA A 33 -12.30 -1.10 5.64
CA ALA A 33 -12.22 0.33 5.32
C ALA A 33 -10.76 0.76 5.07
N GLY A 34 -9.82 0.30 5.90
CA GLY A 34 -8.39 0.56 5.71
C GLY A 34 -7.86 -0.04 4.41
N PHE A 35 -8.19 -1.30 4.13
CA PHE A 35 -7.74 -2.00 2.94
C PHE A 35 -8.22 -1.32 1.65
N ALA A 36 -9.49 -0.90 1.59
CA ALA A 36 -10.03 -0.21 0.43
C ALA A 36 -9.37 1.16 0.18
N ALA A 37 -8.99 1.87 1.24
CA ALA A 37 -8.27 3.15 1.13
C ALA A 37 -6.85 2.93 0.58
N VAL A 38 -6.11 1.97 1.14
CA VAL A 38 -4.76 1.67 0.67
C VAL A 38 -4.77 1.11 -0.75
N GLN A 39 -5.75 0.29 -1.11
CA GLN A 39 -5.88 -0.23 -2.47
C GLN A 39 -6.05 0.90 -3.50
N GLN A 40 -6.88 1.91 -3.22
CA GLN A 40 -7.07 3.03 -4.14
C GLN A 40 -5.80 3.87 -4.30
N GLU A 41 -5.07 4.12 -3.22
CA GLU A 41 -3.80 4.84 -3.27
C GLU A 41 -2.77 4.05 -4.09
N LEU A 42 -2.63 2.76 -3.83
CA LEU A 42 -1.70 1.89 -4.56
C LEU A 42 -2.03 1.85 -6.06
N GLN A 43 -3.32 1.72 -6.42
CA GLN A 43 -3.76 1.78 -7.81
C GLN A 43 -3.45 3.12 -8.47
N GLY A 44 -3.64 4.23 -7.76
CA GLY A 44 -3.30 5.57 -8.25
C GLY A 44 -1.80 5.74 -8.47
N THR A 45 -0.98 5.26 -7.52
CA THR A 45 0.48 5.27 -7.62
C THR A 45 0.96 4.41 -8.79
N LEU A 46 0.45 3.19 -8.93
CA LEU A 46 0.79 2.31 -10.06
C LEU A 46 0.37 2.91 -11.42
N ALA A 47 -0.81 3.51 -11.50
CA ALA A 47 -1.27 4.18 -12.72
C ALA A 47 -0.38 5.40 -13.09
N SER A 48 0.12 6.13 -12.09
CA SER A 48 1.05 7.25 -12.29
C SER A 48 2.42 6.79 -12.80
N ILE A 49 2.93 5.67 -12.26
CA ILE A 49 4.17 5.02 -12.71
C ILE A 49 4.01 4.51 -14.15
N ASP A 50 2.91 3.80 -14.45
CA ASP A 50 2.62 3.25 -15.79
C ASP A 50 2.48 4.36 -16.85
N SER A 51 1.90 5.50 -16.46
CA SER A 51 1.79 6.68 -17.32
C SER A 51 3.12 7.42 -17.56
N GLY A 52 4.23 6.97 -16.97
CA GLY A 52 5.56 7.56 -17.15
C GLY A 52 5.68 8.99 -16.63
N GLN A 53 4.85 9.38 -15.65
CA GLN A 53 4.80 10.75 -15.13
C GLN A 53 5.94 11.06 -14.13
N GLU A 54 6.83 10.11 -13.86
CA GLU A 54 8.03 10.26 -13.05
C GLU A 54 9.27 10.58 -13.92
N ARG A 55 9.16 11.60 -14.79
CA ARG A 55 10.26 12.14 -15.60
C ARG A 55 11.24 12.98 -14.78
#